data_AF-A0A7K4DWI6-F1
#
_entry.id   AF-A0A7K4DWI6-F1
#
_cell.length_a   1.000
_cell.length_b   1.000
_cell.length_c   1.000
_cell.angle_alpha   90.00
_cell.angle_beta   90.00
_cell.angle_gamma   90.00
#
_symmetry.space_group_name_H-M   'P 1'
#
loop_
_entity.id
_entity.type
_entity.pdbx_description
1 polymer ?
#
loop_
_entity_poly.entity_id
_entity_poly.type
_entity_poly.pdbx_seq_one_letter_code
_entity_poly.pdbx_strand_id
1 'polypeptide(L)'
;MSVKINFVVFFVASVLMLGAVSAPLNLIQSADALKGQGVPSGKYGSATKDIVCGDKLCSEVKKETPKKEVKKEVPKKEGAEKIEKKEAEKKKIQDKEMSAQARYDETALPPRTIKTGTITSVQDPGKGHENHQLAIILPPSDKVYRGMLTFTASDNVQLVALHGPLKPGQDKGQAIWTPDGKTKYALTLIPLNAKAGTWQFAGNALAVHTMKDEPFTLSYSVAYRERTLSDNVKSETITSVQDPGKGHEGHQLAILLAPRTTAYYGTLGYSASENVQLVALHGPLTTGQEQHGQAIWSPDGKIFYALTFVDKENSMGTWQFAANAIALHTMKDTPFTVSYSVATGQ
;
A
#
# COMPACT_ATOMS: atom_id res chain seq x y z
N MET A 1 44.25 1.28 -60.83
CA MET A 1 43.84 -0.04 -61.37
C MET A 1 43.68 -0.98 -60.18
N SER A 2 42.48 -1.05 -59.60
CA SER A 2 41.40 -2.02 -59.91
C SER A 2 41.77 -3.47 -59.60
N VAL A 3 41.26 -4.00 -58.49
CA VAL A 3 40.43 -5.23 -58.29
C VAL A 3 40.08 -5.22 -56.77
N LYS A 4 38.97 -4.66 -56.28
CA LYS A 4 37.54 -5.05 -56.31
C LYS A 4 37.21 -6.50 -55.87
N ILE A 5 36.61 -6.57 -54.68
CA ILE A 5 35.33 -7.23 -54.34
C ILE A 5 35.31 -8.76 -54.41
N ASN A 6 35.27 -9.42 -53.24
CA ASN A 6 34.67 -10.75 -53.04
C ASN A 6 34.48 -11.05 -51.52
N PHE A 7 33.64 -10.29 -50.82
CA PHE A 7 33.25 -10.64 -49.44
C PHE A 7 31.79 -10.27 -49.10
N VAL A 8 30.88 -10.32 -50.08
CA VAL A 8 29.44 -10.07 -49.86
C VAL A 8 28.62 -11.11 -50.64
N VAL A 9 28.60 -12.36 -50.20
CA VAL A 9 27.58 -13.35 -50.65
C VAL A 9 27.15 -14.36 -49.55
N PHE A 10 27.78 -14.44 -48.37
CA PHE A 10 27.47 -15.52 -47.41
C PHE A 10 26.48 -15.20 -46.27
N PHE A 11 25.70 -14.11 -46.33
CA PHE A 11 24.78 -13.76 -45.24
C PHE A 11 23.33 -13.42 -45.65
N VAL A 12 22.85 -13.97 -46.77
CA VAL A 12 21.46 -13.79 -47.25
C VAL A 12 20.72 -15.13 -47.44
N ALA A 13 21.21 -16.24 -46.89
CA ALA A 13 20.58 -17.56 -47.01
C ALA A 13 20.37 -18.29 -45.67
N SER A 14 19.94 -17.55 -44.63
CA SER A 14 19.51 -18.14 -43.35
C SER A 14 18.09 -17.73 -42.94
N VAL A 15 17.41 -16.95 -43.79
CA VAL A 15 15.99 -16.60 -43.63
C VAL A 15 15.21 -17.40 -44.67
N LEU A 16 14.83 -18.63 -44.31
CA LEU A 16 13.72 -19.42 -44.86
C LEU A 16 13.96 -20.90 -44.55
N MET A 17 13.44 -21.38 -43.41
CA MET A 17 12.94 -22.74 -43.15
C MET A 17 12.93 -22.97 -41.63
N LEU A 18 11.82 -22.59 -40.98
CA LEU A 18 11.24 -23.30 -39.83
C LEU A 18 9.87 -22.66 -39.57
N GLY A 19 8.92 -23.13 -40.38
CA GLY A 19 7.51 -22.85 -40.20
C GLY A 19 6.91 -23.70 -39.07
N ALA A 20 5.85 -23.12 -38.50
CA ALA A 20 4.67 -23.78 -37.96
C ALA A 20 4.88 -24.80 -36.83
N VAL A 21 4.78 -24.29 -35.59
CA VAL A 21 4.10 -25.03 -34.51
C VAL A 21 2.99 -24.13 -33.97
N SER A 22 1.77 -24.43 -34.39
CA SER A 22 0.53 -23.82 -33.93
C SER A 22 -0.12 -24.72 -32.88
N ALA A 23 -0.13 -24.29 -31.61
CA ALA A 23 -1.05 -24.74 -30.56
C ALA A 23 -0.92 -23.78 -29.34
N PRO A 24 -1.91 -23.72 -28.42
CA PRO A 24 -2.95 -22.72 -28.43
C PRO A 24 -2.74 -21.62 -27.39
N LEU A 25 -3.37 -20.48 -27.69
CA LEU A 25 -3.71 -19.42 -26.75
C LEU A 25 -4.41 -20.01 -25.52
N ASN A 26 -3.73 -19.99 -24.37
CA ASN A 26 -4.43 -19.99 -23.09
C ASN A 26 -5.14 -18.63 -22.95
N LEU A 27 -6.39 -18.60 -23.42
CA LEU A 27 -7.38 -17.64 -22.93
C LEU A 27 -7.40 -17.74 -21.40
N ILE A 28 -7.12 -16.63 -20.73
CA ILE A 28 -7.57 -16.42 -19.37
C ILE A 28 -9.10 -16.44 -19.44
N GLN A 29 -9.68 -17.58 -19.05
CA GLN A 29 -11.10 -17.65 -18.75
C GLN A 29 -11.36 -16.72 -17.58
N SER A 30 -12.29 -15.78 -17.78
CA SER A 30 -13.02 -15.13 -16.71
C SER A 30 -13.46 -16.20 -15.71
N ALA A 31 -13.02 -16.08 -14.46
CA ALA A 31 -13.58 -16.86 -13.37
C ALA A 31 -15.00 -16.34 -13.09
N ASP A 32 -15.95 -16.79 -13.90
CA ASP A 32 -17.36 -16.74 -13.55
C ASP A 32 -17.61 -17.72 -12.41
N ALA A 33 -18.31 -17.21 -11.40
CA ALA A 33 -18.76 -17.92 -10.23
C ALA A 33 -19.69 -19.08 -10.60
N LEU A 34 -19.12 -20.27 -10.80
CA LEU A 34 -19.85 -21.52 -10.86
C LEU A 34 -19.87 -22.18 -9.47
N LYS A 35 -20.96 -21.87 -8.77
CA LYS A 35 -21.62 -22.64 -7.70
C LYS A 35 -20.87 -23.91 -7.27
N GLY A 36 -20.16 -23.84 -6.15
CA GLY A 36 -19.85 -25.02 -5.35
C GLY A 36 -21.16 -25.65 -4.85
N GLN A 37 -21.53 -26.79 -5.43
CA GLN A 37 -22.51 -27.69 -4.86
C GLN A 37 -22.05 -28.09 -3.46
N GLY A 38 -22.96 -27.97 -2.51
CA GLY A 38 -22.68 -28.07 -1.08
C GLY A 38 -22.02 -29.37 -0.68
N VAL A 39 -20.91 -29.25 0.04
CA VAL A 39 -20.46 -30.29 0.96
C VAL A 39 -21.22 -30.08 2.28
N PRO A 40 -21.97 -31.08 2.78
CA PRO A 40 -22.74 -30.92 4.00
C PRO A 40 -21.77 -30.90 5.20
N SER A 41 -21.48 -29.70 5.71
CA SER A 41 -20.88 -29.56 7.04
C SER A 41 -21.99 -29.67 8.08
N GLY A 42 -21.83 -30.64 8.97
CA GLY A 42 -22.82 -30.95 10.00
C GLY A 42 -22.92 -29.85 11.06
N LYS A 43 -24.14 -29.72 11.59
CA LYS A 43 -24.51 -28.99 12.82
C LYS A 43 -24.46 -27.46 12.74
N TYR A 44 -25.36 -26.88 11.94
CA TYR A 44 -26.10 -25.69 12.39
C TYR A 44 -27.59 -26.01 12.37
N GLY A 45 -28.23 -25.79 13.52
CA GLY A 45 -29.56 -26.27 13.85
C GLY A 45 -30.67 -25.62 13.02
N SER A 46 -31.72 -26.38 12.86
CA SER A 46 -33.00 -26.12 12.18
C SER A 46 -33.85 -24.98 12.76
N ALA A 47 -33.23 -23.91 13.30
CA ALA A 47 -33.92 -22.82 13.99
C ALA A 47 -33.90 -21.47 13.24
N THR A 48 -33.29 -21.38 12.06
CA THR A 48 -33.23 -20.12 11.29
C THR A 48 -33.46 -20.29 9.79
N LYS A 49 -34.07 -21.42 9.38
CA LYS A 49 -34.26 -21.78 7.96
C LYS A 49 -35.08 -20.76 7.15
N ASP A 50 -35.89 -19.93 7.82
CA ASP A 50 -36.77 -18.96 7.18
C ASP A 50 -36.50 -17.49 7.60
N ILE A 51 -35.34 -17.19 8.21
CA ILE A 51 -35.01 -15.82 8.62
C ILE A 51 -34.01 -15.21 7.62
N VAL A 52 -34.55 -14.62 6.54
CA VAL A 52 -33.83 -13.67 5.70
C VAL A 52 -34.30 -12.27 6.09
N CYS A 53 -33.48 -11.53 6.84
CA CYS A 53 -33.78 -10.15 7.22
C CYS A 53 -32.91 -9.19 6.40
N GLY A 54 -33.50 -8.61 5.36
CA GLY A 54 -33.01 -7.39 4.73
C GLY A 54 -33.39 -6.16 5.55
N ASP A 55 -32.46 -5.21 5.66
CA ASP A 55 -32.63 -3.78 5.95
C ASP A 55 -33.84 -3.34 6.79
N LYS A 56 -33.95 -3.78 8.04
CA LYS A 56 -34.45 -3.00 9.18
C LYS A 56 -34.39 -3.82 10.45
N LEU A 57 -33.81 -3.22 11.49
CA LEU A 57 -33.75 -3.71 12.87
C LEU A 57 -35.12 -4.21 13.34
N CYS A 58 -35.26 -5.51 13.60
CA CYS A 58 -36.41 -6.07 14.28
C CYS A 58 -36.29 -5.83 15.80
N SER A 59 -37.11 -4.91 16.28
CA SER A 59 -37.44 -4.72 17.69
C SER A 59 -38.41 -5.80 18.18
N GLU A 60 -38.25 -6.13 19.47
CA GLU A 60 -39.17 -6.86 20.37
C GLU A 60 -39.25 -8.40 20.27
N VAL A 61 -38.59 -9.05 21.23
CA VAL A 61 -38.97 -10.40 21.69
C VAL A 61 -39.75 -10.25 22.99
N LYS A 62 -40.99 -10.73 23.01
CA LYS A 62 -41.86 -10.83 24.19
C LYS A 62 -41.25 -11.76 25.24
N LYS A 63 -41.25 -11.32 26.50
CA LYS A 63 -40.89 -12.12 27.67
C LYS A 63 -41.96 -13.17 27.97
N GLU A 64 -41.56 -14.44 28.03
CA GLU A 64 -42.24 -15.44 28.85
C GLU A 64 -41.53 -15.56 30.21
N THR A 65 -42.31 -15.50 31.27
CA THR A 65 -41.90 -15.69 32.67
C THR A 65 -41.76 -17.17 33.01
N PRO A 66 -40.74 -17.55 33.81
CA PRO A 66 -40.85 -18.64 34.75
C PRO A 66 -40.68 -18.21 36.21
N LYS A 67 -41.19 -19.10 37.07
CA LYS A 67 -41.58 -18.97 38.47
C LYS A 67 -40.45 -18.66 39.46
N LYS A 68 -40.86 -18.06 40.59
CA LYS A 68 -40.09 -17.84 41.82
C LYS A 68 -39.64 -19.16 42.47
N GLU A 69 -38.36 -19.24 42.82
CA GLU A 69 -37.87 -19.90 44.03
C GLU A 69 -36.87 -18.99 44.76
N VAL A 70 -36.78 -19.17 46.08
CA VAL A 70 -36.35 -18.19 47.07
C VAL A 70 -34.99 -18.58 47.69
N LYS A 71 -34.21 -17.54 48.04
CA LYS A 71 -33.06 -17.45 48.99
C LYS A 71 -31.66 -17.90 48.51
N LYS A 72 -30.74 -16.93 48.43
CA LYS A 72 -29.79 -16.57 49.52
C LYS A 72 -29.05 -15.26 49.18
N GLU A 73 -29.01 -14.35 50.14
CA GLU A 73 -28.25 -13.10 50.07
C GLU A 73 -26.74 -13.38 50.15
N VAL A 74 -25.98 -12.78 49.23
CA VAL A 74 -24.51 -12.59 49.33
C VAL A 74 -24.24 -11.13 48.91
N PRO A 75 -23.44 -10.35 49.66
CA PRO A 75 -23.34 -8.91 49.45
C PRO A 75 -22.39 -8.50 48.31
N LYS A 76 -22.86 -7.53 47.51
CA LYS A 76 -22.16 -6.47 46.74
C LYS A 76 -20.92 -6.81 45.88
N LYS A 77 -21.13 -6.86 44.56
CA LYS A 77 -20.16 -6.51 43.49
C LYS A 77 -20.63 -5.31 42.63
N GLU A 78 -21.40 -4.38 43.20
CA GLU A 78 -22.02 -3.26 42.44
C GLU A 78 -21.02 -2.17 41.99
N GLY A 79 -19.77 -2.19 42.46
CA GLY A 79 -18.75 -1.18 42.15
C GLY A 79 -18.03 -1.41 40.81
N ALA A 80 -17.61 -2.64 40.52
CA ALA A 80 -16.82 -2.95 39.34
C ALA A 80 -17.63 -2.88 38.03
N GLU A 81 -18.87 -3.38 38.07
CA GLU A 81 -19.75 -3.44 36.88
C GLU A 81 -20.24 -2.04 36.43
N LYS A 82 -20.35 -1.09 37.37
CA LYS A 82 -20.68 0.32 37.05
C LYS A 82 -19.50 1.08 36.47
N ILE A 83 -18.27 0.74 36.87
CA ILE A 83 -17.06 1.37 36.33
C ILE A 83 -16.80 0.87 34.90
N GLU A 84 -16.88 -0.44 34.65
CA GLU A 84 -16.75 -1.01 33.30
C GLU A 84 -17.81 -0.48 32.33
N LYS A 85 -19.08 -0.36 32.75
CA LYS A 85 -20.13 0.21 31.89
C LYS A 85 -19.84 1.68 31.53
N LYS A 86 -19.31 2.46 32.47
CA LYS A 86 -19.00 3.89 32.27
C LYS A 86 -17.76 4.09 31.40
N GLU A 87 -16.77 3.20 31.49
CA GLU A 87 -15.59 3.19 30.61
C GLU A 87 -15.93 2.72 29.19
N ALA A 88 -16.76 1.68 29.04
CA ALA A 88 -17.23 1.22 27.74
C ALA A 88 -18.09 2.28 27.02
N GLU A 89 -18.89 3.04 27.78
CA GLU A 89 -19.70 4.14 27.24
C GLU A 89 -18.84 5.34 26.84
N LYS A 90 -17.83 5.70 27.63
CA LYS A 90 -16.82 6.72 27.23
C LYS A 90 -16.06 6.33 25.96
N LYS A 91 -15.63 5.06 25.86
CA LYS A 91 -14.93 4.54 24.69
C LYS A 91 -15.83 4.60 23.45
N LYS A 92 -17.11 4.22 23.57
CA LYS A 92 -18.09 4.33 22.47
C LYS A 92 -18.33 5.78 22.02
N ILE A 93 -18.35 6.73 22.94
CA ILE A 93 -18.51 8.16 22.60
C ILE A 93 -17.26 8.66 21.88
N GLN A 94 -16.06 8.36 22.39
CA GLN A 94 -14.80 8.68 21.70
C GLN A 94 -14.70 8.05 20.33
N ASP A 95 -15.06 6.77 20.18
CA ASP A 95 -15.05 6.07 18.89
C ASP A 95 -16.03 6.69 17.89
N LYS A 96 -17.19 7.17 18.37
CA LYS A 96 -18.20 7.84 17.54
C LYS A 96 -17.77 9.25 17.12
N GLU A 97 -17.14 10.01 18.02
CA GLU A 97 -16.58 11.34 17.73
C GLU A 97 -15.38 11.23 16.76
N MET A 98 -14.48 10.27 16.96
CA MET A 98 -13.39 9.98 16.04
C MET A 98 -13.87 9.49 14.67
N SER A 99 -14.94 8.68 14.64
CA SER A 99 -15.58 8.25 13.39
C SER A 99 -16.25 9.41 12.65
N ALA A 100 -16.87 10.35 13.37
CA ALA A 100 -17.44 11.55 12.79
C ALA A 100 -16.34 12.49 12.25
N GLN A 101 -15.23 12.64 12.97
CA GLN A 101 -14.08 13.41 12.51
C GLN A 101 -13.43 12.79 11.28
N ALA A 102 -13.24 11.47 11.26
CA ALA A 102 -12.70 10.77 10.09
C ALA A 102 -13.58 10.95 8.83
N ARG A 103 -14.92 10.93 8.99
CA ARG A 103 -15.87 11.22 7.90
C ARG A 103 -15.88 12.70 7.48
N TYR A 104 -15.65 13.61 8.42
CA TYR A 104 -15.53 15.04 8.12
C TYR A 104 -14.24 15.35 7.36
N ASP A 105 -13.12 14.75 7.78
CA ASP A 105 -11.84 14.83 7.08
C ASP A 105 -11.90 14.25 5.65
N GLU A 106 -12.78 13.25 5.43
CA GLU A 106 -13.06 12.64 4.12
C GLU A 106 -13.86 13.57 3.19
N THR A 107 -14.90 14.23 3.71
CA THR A 107 -15.70 15.21 2.95
C THR A 107 -14.97 16.54 2.74
N ALA A 108 -13.93 16.83 3.55
CA ALA A 108 -13.01 17.94 3.37
C ALA A 108 -11.88 17.65 2.36
N LEU A 109 -11.81 16.44 1.77
CA LEU A 109 -10.74 16.12 0.82
C LEU A 109 -10.87 16.93 -0.48
N PRO A 110 -9.76 17.49 -0.99
CA PRO A 110 -9.78 18.27 -2.22
C PRO A 110 -10.31 17.42 -3.38
N PRO A 111 -11.12 18.00 -4.29
CA PRO A 111 -11.77 17.25 -5.36
C PRO A 111 -10.75 16.47 -6.19
N ARG A 112 -11.17 15.28 -6.65
CA ARG A 112 -10.32 14.45 -7.50
C ARG A 112 -10.09 15.18 -8.83
N THR A 113 -8.82 15.34 -9.21
CA THR A 113 -8.42 15.85 -10.51
C THR A 113 -8.20 14.68 -11.46
N ILE A 114 -8.69 14.81 -12.70
CA ILE A 114 -8.42 13.87 -13.79
C ILE A 114 -7.70 14.63 -14.89
N LYS A 115 -6.57 14.11 -15.34
CA LYS A 115 -5.82 14.61 -16.50
C LYS A 115 -5.61 13.47 -17.48
N THR A 116 -5.82 13.75 -18.76
CA THR A 116 -5.47 12.85 -19.84
C THR A 116 -4.53 13.57 -20.80
N GLY A 117 -3.70 12.83 -21.51
CA GLY A 117 -2.79 13.44 -22.46
C GLY A 117 -1.92 12.44 -23.18
N THR A 118 -1.21 12.94 -24.20
CA THR A 118 -0.16 12.22 -24.90
C THR A 118 1.10 13.08 -24.84
N ILE A 119 2.23 12.49 -24.42
CA ILE A 119 3.52 13.16 -24.25
C ILE A 119 4.59 12.31 -24.91
N THR A 120 5.44 12.92 -25.72
CA THR A 120 6.72 12.30 -26.12
C THR A 120 7.76 12.61 -25.05
N SER A 121 8.50 11.59 -24.63
CA SER A 121 9.55 11.73 -23.63
C SER A 121 10.67 12.65 -24.12
N VAL A 122 11.43 13.15 -23.18
CA VAL A 122 12.68 13.87 -23.42
C VAL A 122 13.81 13.16 -22.70
N GLN A 123 15.06 13.50 -23.05
CA GLN A 123 16.23 13.03 -22.31
C GLN A 123 16.04 13.32 -20.81
N ASP A 124 16.31 12.33 -19.97
CA ASP A 124 16.17 12.47 -18.52
C ASP A 124 17.18 13.54 -18.02
N PRO A 125 16.72 14.63 -17.39
CA PRO A 125 17.61 15.68 -16.90
C PRO A 125 18.39 15.24 -15.64
N GLY A 126 18.08 14.08 -15.06
CA GLY A 126 18.76 13.53 -13.90
C GLY A 126 20.24 13.29 -14.16
N LYS A 127 21.10 13.80 -13.29
CA LYS A 127 22.55 13.53 -13.35
C LYS A 127 22.82 12.02 -13.30
N GLY A 128 23.55 11.49 -14.28
CA GLY A 128 23.82 10.06 -14.43
C GLY A 128 22.74 9.29 -15.20
N HIS A 129 21.70 9.96 -15.70
CA HIS A 129 20.61 9.40 -16.50
C HIS A 129 20.62 9.96 -17.94
N GLU A 130 21.75 10.48 -18.42
CA GLU A 130 21.83 11.19 -19.69
C GLU A 130 21.51 10.29 -20.90
N ASN A 131 21.62 8.97 -20.78
CA ASN A 131 21.26 8.01 -21.84
C ASN A 131 19.83 7.47 -21.68
N HIS A 132 19.02 8.07 -20.82
CA HIS A 132 17.66 7.61 -20.51
C HIS A 132 16.63 8.64 -20.99
N GLN A 133 15.37 8.22 -20.97
CA GLN A 133 14.23 9.04 -21.39
C GLN A 133 13.19 9.12 -20.28
N LEU A 134 12.60 10.31 -20.11
CA LEU A 134 11.64 10.62 -19.05
C LEU A 134 10.44 11.39 -19.60
N ALA A 135 9.25 11.03 -19.15
CA ALA A 135 8.01 11.77 -19.37
C ALA A 135 7.37 12.09 -18.01
N ILE A 136 7.39 13.36 -17.62
CA ILE A 136 6.80 13.83 -16.35
C ILE A 136 5.30 14.07 -16.56
N ILE A 137 4.46 13.37 -15.80
CA ILE A 137 3.00 13.51 -15.83
C ILE A 137 2.54 14.52 -14.77
N LEU A 138 3.03 14.35 -13.54
CA LEU A 138 2.79 15.28 -12.44
C LEU A 138 4.14 15.85 -12.00
N PRO A 139 4.36 17.17 -12.10
CA PRO A 139 5.63 17.79 -11.73
C PRO A 139 5.89 17.67 -10.22
N PRO A 140 7.13 17.86 -9.76
CA PRO A 140 7.44 17.95 -8.34
C PRO A 140 6.56 18.98 -7.60
N SER A 141 6.05 18.60 -6.43
CA SER A 141 5.22 19.42 -5.55
C SER A 141 5.62 19.26 -4.08
N ASP A 142 5.36 20.29 -3.28
CA ASP A 142 5.43 20.25 -1.81
C ASP A 142 4.30 19.41 -1.17
N LYS A 143 3.27 19.07 -1.95
CA LYS A 143 2.16 18.19 -1.57
C LYS A 143 2.41 16.76 -2.02
N VAL A 144 1.69 15.83 -1.39
CA VAL A 144 1.66 14.43 -1.83
C VAL A 144 0.54 14.24 -2.83
N TYR A 145 0.88 13.83 -4.05
CA TYR A 145 -0.07 13.24 -4.97
C TYR A 145 -0.41 11.83 -4.54
N ARG A 146 -1.71 11.52 -4.49
CA ARG A 146 -2.20 10.13 -4.40
C ARG A 146 -3.20 9.88 -5.49
N GLY A 147 -3.02 8.82 -6.26
CA GLY A 147 -3.93 8.52 -7.34
C GLY A 147 -3.62 7.24 -8.07
N MET A 148 -4.25 7.13 -9.22
CA MET A 148 -4.09 6.02 -10.15
C MET A 148 -3.68 6.57 -11.51
N LEU A 149 -2.63 5.99 -12.08
CA LEU A 149 -2.21 6.17 -13.45
C LEU A 149 -2.73 4.98 -14.27
N THR A 150 -3.29 5.26 -15.45
CA THR A 150 -3.53 4.29 -16.52
C THR A 150 -2.78 4.78 -17.75
N PHE A 151 -2.02 3.92 -18.42
CA PHE A 151 -1.20 4.36 -19.54
C PHE A 151 -1.04 3.30 -20.65
N THR A 152 -0.65 3.79 -21.82
CA THR A 152 -0.05 3.03 -22.92
C THR A 152 1.18 3.78 -23.43
N ALA A 153 2.21 3.06 -23.86
CA ALA A 153 3.49 3.58 -24.32
C ALA A 153 3.93 2.88 -25.61
N SER A 154 4.74 3.56 -26.42
CA SER A 154 5.33 2.97 -27.63
C SER A 154 6.41 1.92 -27.34
N ASP A 155 6.99 1.95 -26.14
CA ASP A 155 8.03 1.03 -25.68
C ASP A 155 7.76 0.53 -24.26
N ASN A 156 8.57 -0.42 -23.78
CA ASN A 156 8.54 -0.88 -22.40
C ASN A 156 9.05 0.22 -21.47
N VAL A 157 8.31 0.49 -20.39
CA VAL A 157 8.57 1.65 -19.54
C VAL A 157 8.54 1.31 -18.05
N GLN A 158 9.35 2.00 -17.27
CA GLN A 158 9.35 1.96 -15.82
C GLN A 158 8.48 3.10 -15.28
N LEU A 159 7.78 2.86 -14.18
CA LEU A 159 7.00 3.92 -13.51
C LEU A 159 7.81 4.52 -12.38
N VAL A 160 7.75 5.84 -12.25
CA VAL A 160 8.54 6.58 -11.27
C VAL A 160 7.63 7.45 -10.41
N ALA A 161 7.79 7.33 -9.10
CA ALA A 161 7.29 8.29 -8.12
C ALA A 161 8.48 8.88 -7.38
N LEU A 162 8.48 10.21 -7.21
CA LEU A 162 9.53 10.91 -6.47
C LEU A 162 9.06 11.24 -5.05
N HIS A 163 9.99 11.21 -4.10
CA HIS A 163 9.78 11.60 -2.70
C HIS A 163 10.76 12.72 -2.34
N GLY A 164 10.23 13.82 -1.81
CA GLY A 164 11.04 14.99 -1.48
C GLY A 164 10.47 16.31 -2.00
N PRO A 165 11.29 17.38 -2.07
CA PRO A 165 12.76 17.37 -2.01
C PRO A 165 13.37 16.82 -0.72
N LEU A 166 14.53 16.17 -0.82
CA LEU A 166 15.29 15.68 0.32
C LEU A 166 16.05 16.83 1.00
N LYS A 167 16.09 16.79 2.34
CA LYS A 167 16.92 17.70 3.14
C LYS A 167 18.39 17.25 3.05
N PRO A 168 19.37 18.15 3.30
CA PRO A 168 20.78 17.78 3.34
C PRO A 168 21.06 16.58 4.25
N GLY A 169 21.77 15.58 3.73
CA GLY A 169 22.14 14.37 4.47
C GLY A 169 21.04 13.30 4.57
N GLN A 170 19.91 13.46 3.87
CA GLN A 170 18.88 12.41 3.79
C GLN A 170 19.11 11.41 2.64
N ASP A 171 20.04 11.69 1.74
CA ASP A 171 20.47 10.83 0.64
C ASP A 171 21.43 9.73 1.12
N LYS A 172 20.90 8.72 1.81
CA LYS A 172 21.68 7.67 2.50
C LYS A 172 21.37 6.28 1.97
N GLY A 173 21.66 6.05 0.70
CA GLY A 173 21.61 4.73 0.07
C GLY A 173 20.33 4.43 -0.71
N GLN A 174 19.29 5.26 -0.61
CA GLN A 174 18.15 5.18 -1.54
C GLN A 174 18.60 5.59 -2.95
N ALA A 175 17.85 5.17 -3.97
CA ALA A 175 18.05 5.67 -5.33
C ALA A 175 17.66 7.16 -5.40
N ILE A 176 18.55 8.00 -5.95
CA ILE A 176 18.39 9.46 -5.97
C ILE A 176 18.31 9.97 -7.41
N TRP A 177 17.37 10.88 -7.66
CA TRP A 177 17.25 11.66 -8.88
C TRP A 177 17.58 13.12 -8.60
N THR A 178 18.40 13.75 -9.46
CA THR A 178 18.89 15.12 -9.27
C THR A 178 18.92 15.86 -10.62
N PRO A 179 17.86 16.61 -10.98
CA PRO A 179 17.72 17.20 -12.32
C PRO A 179 18.55 18.47 -12.55
N ASP A 180 18.97 19.16 -11.48
CA ASP A 180 19.65 20.46 -11.52
C ASP A 180 21.05 20.42 -10.87
N GLY A 181 21.53 19.22 -10.52
CA GLY A 181 22.76 19.00 -9.76
C GLY A 181 22.71 19.39 -8.28
N LYS A 182 21.58 19.89 -7.76
CA LYS A 182 21.44 20.41 -6.38
C LYS A 182 20.28 19.78 -5.62
N THR A 183 19.08 19.80 -6.20
CA THR A 183 17.84 19.33 -5.60
C THR A 183 17.75 17.81 -5.74
N LYS A 184 17.72 17.11 -4.61
CA LYS A 184 17.69 15.64 -4.56
C LYS A 184 16.27 15.15 -4.28
N TYR A 185 15.85 14.12 -4.99
CA TYR A 185 14.63 13.37 -4.72
C TYR A 185 14.98 11.91 -4.57
N ALA A 186 14.38 11.21 -3.62
CA ALA A 186 14.42 9.75 -3.66
C ALA A 186 13.41 9.26 -4.71
N LEU A 187 13.76 8.19 -5.43
CA LEU A 187 12.90 7.62 -6.47
C LEU A 187 12.42 6.23 -6.08
N THR A 188 11.10 6.03 -6.20
CA THR A 188 10.49 4.71 -6.32
C THR A 188 10.40 4.39 -7.80
N LEU A 189 11.01 3.29 -8.20
CA LEU A 189 10.95 2.77 -9.57
C LEU A 189 10.22 1.43 -9.58
N ILE A 190 9.15 1.34 -10.37
CA ILE A 190 8.44 0.09 -10.62
C ILE A 190 8.89 -0.44 -11.97
N PRO A 191 9.66 -1.54 -12.02
CA PRO A 191 10.06 -2.14 -13.27
C PRO A 191 8.84 -2.81 -13.92
N LEU A 192 8.19 -2.07 -14.82
CA LEU A 192 7.20 -2.63 -15.73
C LEU A 192 7.91 -2.93 -17.04
N ASN A 193 8.22 -4.20 -17.29
CA ASN A 193 8.67 -4.59 -18.63
C ASN A 193 7.44 -4.69 -19.57
N ALA A 194 6.66 -3.60 -19.64
CA ALA A 194 5.35 -3.56 -20.28
C ALA A 194 5.09 -2.19 -20.93
N LYS A 195 4.27 -2.21 -21.97
CA LYS A 195 3.86 -1.02 -22.74
C LYS A 195 2.53 -0.44 -22.29
N ALA A 196 1.85 -1.05 -21.33
CA ALA A 196 0.56 -0.57 -20.84
C ALA A 196 0.33 -1.08 -19.42
N GLY A 197 -0.48 -0.35 -18.65
CA GLY A 197 -0.83 -0.80 -17.31
C GLY A 197 -1.59 0.22 -16.50
N THR A 198 -1.86 -0.17 -15.26
CA THR A 198 -2.41 0.70 -14.23
C THR A 198 -1.53 0.67 -12.99
N TRP A 199 -1.44 1.79 -12.29
CA TRP A 199 -0.62 1.90 -11.09
C TRP A 199 -1.21 2.86 -10.08
N GLN A 200 -1.39 2.36 -8.86
CA GLN A 200 -1.80 3.15 -7.70
C GLN A 200 -0.55 3.68 -7.00
N PHE A 201 -0.43 4.99 -6.87
CA PHE A 201 0.80 5.65 -6.41
C PHE A 201 0.56 6.66 -5.29
N ALA A 202 1.61 6.92 -4.53
CA ALA A 202 1.75 8.08 -3.67
C ALA A 202 3.17 8.65 -3.83
N GLY A 203 3.30 9.96 -4.04
CA GLY A 203 4.57 10.63 -4.33
C GLY A 203 4.40 12.14 -4.53
N ASN A 204 5.50 12.86 -4.54
CA ASN A 204 5.56 14.31 -4.80
C ASN A 204 5.70 14.64 -6.29
N ALA A 205 6.01 13.65 -7.12
CA ALA A 205 5.95 13.72 -8.57
C ALA A 205 5.58 12.35 -9.15
N LEU A 206 5.11 12.33 -10.39
CA LEU A 206 4.81 11.12 -11.15
C LEU A 206 5.42 11.23 -12.55
N ALA A 207 6.20 10.23 -12.93
CA ALA A 207 6.80 10.15 -14.26
C ALA A 207 6.82 8.71 -14.79
N VAL A 208 7.11 8.60 -16.08
CA VAL A 208 7.37 7.35 -16.79
C VAL A 208 8.77 7.46 -17.39
N HIS A 209 9.55 6.38 -17.28
CA HIS A 209 10.97 6.36 -17.58
C HIS A 209 11.31 5.18 -18.49
N THR A 210 12.36 5.31 -19.29
CA THR A 210 13.02 4.18 -19.95
C THR A 210 14.53 4.35 -19.87
N MET A 211 15.25 3.23 -19.76
CA MET A 211 16.71 3.17 -19.76
C MET A 211 17.34 3.35 -21.16
N LYS A 212 16.52 3.51 -22.20
CA LYS A 212 16.95 3.74 -23.58
C LYS A 212 17.09 5.22 -23.86
N ASP A 213 17.94 5.57 -24.80
CA ASP A 213 18.18 6.93 -25.24
C ASP A 213 17.15 7.40 -26.30
N GLU A 214 16.41 6.48 -26.93
CA GLU A 214 15.39 6.82 -27.91
C GLU A 214 14.07 7.28 -27.27
N PRO A 215 13.50 8.42 -27.70
CA PRO A 215 12.23 8.90 -27.19
C PRO A 215 11.08 7.90 -27.37
N PHE A 216 10.22 7.81 -26.36
CA PHE A 216 8.97 7.06 -26.41
C PHE A 216 7.77 8.00 -26.33
N THR A 217 6.64 7.57 -26.87
CA THR A 217 5.37 8.28 -26.75
C THR A 217 4.50 7.59 -25.71
N LEU A 218 3.96 8.38 -24.77
CA LEU A 218 3.10 7.97 -23.68
C LEU A 218 1.71 8.58 -23.86
N SER A 219 0.68 7.76 -23.87
CA SER A 219 -0.71 8.18 -23.70
C SER A 219 -1.20 7.78 -22.31
N TYR A 220 -1.78 8.70 -21.55
CA TYR A 220 -2.14 8.44 -20.16
C TYR A 220 -3.49 9.06 -19.76
N SER A 221 -4.03 8.49 -18.69
CA SER A 221 -5.07 9.05 -17.83
C SER A 221 -4.60 8.95 -16.39
N VAL A 222 -4.53 10.06 -15.68
CA VAL A 222 -4.16 10.11 -14.27
C VAL A 222 -5.30 10.75 -13.47
N ALA A 223 -5.72 10.04 -12.43
CA ALA A 223 -6.82 10.48 -11.58
C ALA A 223 -6.34 10.52 -10.12
N TYR A 224 -6.12 11.71 -9.60
CA TYR A 224 -5.37 11.95 -8.37
C TYR A 224 -5.98 13.02 -7.47
N ARG A 225 -5.50 13.09 -6.22
CA ARG A 225 -5.70 14.21 -5.30
C ARG A 225 -4.34 14.73 -4.84
N GLU A 226 -4.22 16.05 -4.75
CA GLU A 226 -3.13 16.71 -4.03
C GLU A 226 -3.46 16.74 -2.53
N ARG A 227 -2.52 16.34 -1.69
CA ARG A 227 -2.71 16.26 -0.25
C ARG A 227 -1.63 17.09 0.44
N THR A 228 -2.07 18.14 1.13
CA THR A 228 -1.20 18.90 2.03
C THR A 228 -0.70 17.99 3.14
N LEU A 229 0.55 18.21 3.55
CA LEU A 229 1.18 17.44 4.62
C LEU A 229 0.43 17.58 5.94
N SER A 230 0.33 16.48 6.67
CA SER A 230 -0.30 16.36 7.99
C SER A 230 0.19 15.07 8.67
N ASP A 231 -0.30 14.79 9.88
CA ASP A 231 0.07 13.56 10.60
C ASP A 231 -0.21 12.27 9.82
N ASN A 232 -1.20 12.31 8.91
CA ASN A 232 -1.63 11.17 8.10
C ASN A 232 -1.30 11.33 6.60
N VAL A 233 -0.59 12.40 6.24
CA VAL A 233 -0.08 12.66 4.88
C VAL A 233 1.35 13.14 5.00
N LYS A 234 2.31 12.27 4.67
CA LYS A 234 3.73 12.58 4.87
C LYS A 234 4.50 12.42 3.58
N SER A 235 5.54 13.23 3.43
CA SER A 235 6.68 12.92 2.57
C SER A 235 7.95 13.29 3.30
N GLU A 236 8.74 12.29 3.66
CA GLU A 236 9.94 12.50 4.46
C GLU A 236 10.93 11.35 4.30
N THR A 237 12.10 11.51 4.92
CA THR A 237 13.10 10.46 5.05
C THR A 237 13.37 10.22 6.52
N ILE A 238 13.30 8.96 6.93
CA ILE A 238 13.58 8.51 8.29
C ILE A 238 14.65 7.41 8.30
N THR A 239 15.32 7.26 9.42
CA THR A 239 16.20 6.14 9.72
C THR A 239 15.45 5.18 10.64
N SER A 240 15.56 3.88 10.39
CA SER A 240 15.00 2.87 11.28
C SER A 240 15.65 2.94 12.66
N VAL A 241 14.95 2.39 13.63
CA VAL A 241 15.47 2.12 14.98
C VAL A 241 15.39 0.63 15.25
N GLN A 242 16.11 0.17 16.28
CA GLN A 242 15.93 -1.19 16.77
C GLN A 242 14.44 -1.44 17.04
N ASP A 243 13.92 -2.58 16.54
CA ASP A 243 12.51 -2.91 16.71
C ASP A 243 12.19 -3.05 18.22
N PRO A 244 11.28 -2.23 18.77
CA PRO A 244 10.95 -2.30 20.19
C PRO A 244 10.03 -3.49 20.52
N GLY A 245 9.59 -4.26 19.53
CA GLY A 245 8.81 -5.48 19.70
C GLY A 245 9.57 -6.51 20.53
N LYS A 246 8.92 -7.06 21.56
CA LYS A 246 9.50 -8.17 22.35
C LYS A 246 9.83 -9.36 21.43
N GLY A 247 11.09 -9.81 21.46
CA GLY A 247 11.59 -10.88 20.59
C GLY A 247 12.08 -10.41 19.22
N HIS A 248 12.05 -9.09 18.94
CA HIS A 248 12.53 -8.49 17.69
C HIS A 248 13.80 -7.65 17.91
N GLU A 249 14.52 -7.86 19.02
CA GLU A 249 15.66 -7.03 19.42
C GLU A 249 16.84 -7.09 18.41
N GLY A 250 16.90 -8.13 17.57
CA GLY A 250 17.90 -8.23 16.49
C GLY A 250 17.52 -7.51 15.19
N HIS A 251 16.36 -6.85 15.14
CA HIS A 251 15.77 -6.32 13.91
C HIS A 251 15.68 -4.80 13.96
N GLN A 252 15.33 -4.21 12.81
CA GLN A 252 15.13 -2.78 12.65
C GLN A 252 13.73 -2.48 12.12
N LEU A 253 13.14 -1.40 12.64
CA LEU A 253 11.78 -0.97 12.33
C LEU A 253 11.75 0.53 12.05
N ALA A 254 11.01 0.91 11.02
CA ALA A 254 10.72 2.30 10.66
C ALA A 254 9.20 2.50 10.62
N ILE A 255 8.61 3.02 11.70
CA ILE A 255 7.16 3.30 11.78
C ILE A 255 6.83 4.55 10.96
N LEU A 256 6.02 4.39 9.92
CA LEU A 256 5.63 5.47 9.01
C LEU A 256 4.37 6.19 9.51
N LEU A 257 3.37 5.39 9.90
CA LEU A 257 2.15 5.86 10.55
C LEU A 257 2.02 5.16 11.90
N ALA A 258 1.99 5.96 12.96
CA ALA A 258 1.93 5.47 14.33
C ALA A 258 0.60 4.77 14.63
N PRO A 259 0.58 3.81 15.58
CA PRO A 259 -0.65 3.14 15.98
C PRO A 259 -1.74 4.11 16.43
N ARG A 260 -2.97 3.88 15.96
CA ARG A 260 -4.17 4.55 16.45
C ARG A 260 -5.37 3.60 16.49
N THR A 261 -6.44 3.98 17.16
CA THR A 261 -7.66 3.17 17.32
C THR A 261 -8.38 2.89 16.00
N THR A 262 -8.47 3.88 15.11
CA THR A 262 -9.14 3.76 13.81
C THR A 262 -8.15 3.35 12.72
N ALA A 263 -8.47 2.36 11.89
CA ALA A 263 -7.57 1.99 10.81
C ALA A 263 -7.30 3.17 9.86
N TYR A 264 -6.07 3.29 9.39
CA TYR A 264 -5.73 4.03 8.19
C TYR A 264 -6.10 3.20 6.96
N TYR A 265 -6.51 3.89 5.90
CA TYR A 265 -6.64 3.33 4.56
C TYR A 265 -5.89 4.25 3.62
N GLY A 266 -4.98 3.75 2.81
CA GLY A 266 -4.10 4.67 2.07
C GLY A 266 -3.24 4.01 1.02
N THR A 267 -2.34 4.83 0.50
CA THR A 267 -1.29 4.41 -0.44
C THR A 267 0.04 4.92 0.06
N LEU A 268 1.01 4.02 0.12
CA LEU A 268 2.41 4.28 0.41
C LEU A 268 3.20 4.13 -0.90
N GLY A 269 4.10 5.07 -1.18
CA GLY A 269 5.24 4.88 -2.07
C GLY A 269 6.52 5.03 -1.24
N TYR A 270 7.52 4.18 -1.46
CA TYR A 270 8.73 4.16 -0.65
C TYR A 270 9.97 3.74 -1.46
N SER A 271 11.12 4.28 -1.05
CA SER A 271 12.45 3.92 -1.51
C SER A 271 13.40 3.85 -0.31
N ALA A 272 13.95 2.68 -0.05
CA ALA A 272 14.78 2.34 1.09
C ALA A 272 16.21 2.04 0.66
N SER A 273 17.16 2.15 1.59
CA SER A 273 18.58 1.87 1.37
C SER A 273 18.92 0.38 1.23
N GLU A 274 17.96 -0.49 1.50
CA GLU A 274 18.08 -1.95 1.40
C GLU A 274 16.69 -2.59 1.23
N ASN A 275 16.67 -3.91 1.00
CA ASN A 275 15.42 -4.66 0.95
C ASN A 275 14.75 -4.67 2.33
N VAL A 276 13.43 -4.46 2.33
CA VAL A 276 12.63 -4.26 3.53
C VAL A 276 11.31 -5.01 3.42
N GLN A 277 10.78 -5.45 4.54
CA GLN A 277 9.45 -6.06 4.65
C GLN A 277 8.44 -4.98 5.03
N LEU A 278 7.24 -5.07 4.47
CA LEU A 278 6.14 -4.16 4.84
C LEU A 278 5.38 -4.76 6.02
N VAL A 279 5.10 -3.94 7.01
CA VAL A 279 4.41 -4.33 8.24
C VAL A 279 3.11 -3.56 8.37
N ALA A 280 2.01 -4.27 8.54
CA ALA A 280 0.72 -3.73 8.98
C ALA A 280 0.43 -4.23 10.40
N LEU A 281 0.10 -3.29 11.29
CA LEU A 281 -0.36 -3.59 12.65
C LEU A 281 -1.86 -3.36 12.74
N HIS A 282 -2.59 -4.34 13.27
CA HIS A 282 -4.04 -4.29 13.48
C HIS A 282 -4.35 -4.37 14.97
N GLY A 283 -5.08 -3.39 15.51
CA GLY A 283 -5.35 -3.32 16.94
C GLY A 283 -5.40 -1.88 17.49
N PRO A 284 -5.33 -1.70 18.82
CA PRO A 284 -4.95 -2.71 19.82
C PRO A 284 -5.90 -3.91 19.91
N LEU A 285 -5.35 -5.09 20.16
CA LEU A 285 -6.11 -6.29 20.49
C LEU A 285 -6.71 -6.17 21.89
N THR A 286 -7.91 -6.71 22.10
CA THR A 286 -8.50 -6.86 23.43
C THR A 286 -7.94 -8.09 24.12
N THR A 287 -7.88 -8.07 25.45
CA THR A 287 -7.40 -9.19 26.27
C THR A 287 -7.98 -10.53 25.86
N GLY A 288 -7.12 -11.52 25.64
CA GLY A 288 -7.45 -12.87 25.20
C GLY A 288 -7.32 -13.07 23.70
N GLN A 289 -7.44 -12.02 22.88
CA GLN A 289 -7.31 -12.13 21.41
C GLN A 289 -5.88 -12.44 20.97
N GLU A 290 -4.87 -12.13 21.78
CA GLU A 290 -3.47 -12.44 21.52
C GLU A 290 -3.17 -13.96 21.55
N GLN A 291 -4.08 -14.78 22.07
CA GLN A 291 -3.89 -16.23 22.25
C GLN A 291 -4.41 -17.04 21.05
N HIS A 292 -4.93 -16.38 20.02
CA HIS A 292 -5.65 -17.02 18.91
C HIS A 292 -4.73 -17.49 17.77
N GLY A 293 -3.41 -17.55 18.00
CA GLY A 293 -2.42 -18.12 17.08
C GLY A 293 -1.96 -17.20 15.95
N GLN A 294 -2.51 -15.98 15.80
CA GLN A 294 -1.94 -15.00 14.88
C GLN A 294 -0.58 -14.48 15.37
N ALA A 295 0.28 -14.04 14.43
CA ALA A 295 1.47 -13.30 14.78
C ALA A 295 1.07 -11.99 15.50
N ILE A 296 1.78 -11.68 16.57
CA ILE A 296 1.54 -10.48 17.37
C ILE A 296 2.81 -9.66 17.51
N TRP A 297 2.64 -8.36 17.62
CA TRP A 297 3.71 -7.42 17.96
C TRP A 297 3.30 -6.61 19.18
N SER A 298 4.22 -6.42 20.12
CA SER A 298 4.00 -5.63 21.32
C SER A 298 5.27 -4.88 21.72
N PRO A 299 5.23 -3.55 21.80
CA PRO A 299 6.39 -2.74 22.16
C PRO A 299 6.65 -2.72 23.67
N ASP A 300 5.65 -3.04 24.49
CA ASP A 300 5.73 -2.95 25.96
C ASP A 300 5.29 -4.26 26.67
N GLY A 301 4.77 -5.23 25.91
CA GLY A 301 4.16 -6.46 26.42
C GLY A 301 2.82 -6.27 27.13
N LYS A 302 2.19 -5.10 26.96
CA LYS A 302 0.85 -4.78 27.50
C LYS A 302 -0.14 -4.51 26.39
N ILE A 303 0.30 -3.78 25.36
CA ILE A 303 -0.50 -3.46 24.19
C ILE A 303 -0.07 -4.40 23.05
N PHE A 304 -1.01 -5.19 22.56
CA PHE A 304 -0.75 -6.16 21.49
C PHE A 304 -1.43 -5.72 20.20
N TYR A 305 -0.75 -5.95 19.08
CA TYR A 305 -1.28 -5.77 17.74
C TYR A 305 -1.15 -7.09 16.99
N ALA A 306 -2.16 -7.45 16.19
CA ALA A 306 -1.98 -8.48 15.19
C ALA A 306 -1.05 -7.96 14.09
N LEU A 307 -0.08 -8.79 13.74
CA LEU A 307 1.03 -8.45 12.85
C LEU A 307 0.82 -9.12 11.49
N THR A 308 0.82 -8.32 10.43
CA THR A 308 0.82 -8.81 9.05
C THR A 308 2.10 -8.37 8.37
N PHE A 309 2.90 -9.33 7.91
CA PHE A 309 4.00 -9.08 6.98
C PHE A 309 3.49 -9.18 5.55
N VAL A 310 3.81 -8.19 4.72
CA VAL A 310 3.71 -8.32 3.27
C VAL A 310 5.13 -8.52 2.77
N ASP A 311 5.44 -9.77 2.46
CA ASP A 311 6.77 -10.18 2.06
C ASP A 311 7.02 -9.73 0.62
N LYS A 312 7.72 -8.60 0.51
CA LYS A 312 8.24 -8.06 -0.73
C LYS A 312 9.66 -7.68 -0.40
N GLU A 313 10.62 -8.58 -0.59
CA GLU A 313 12.05 -8.30 -0.38
C GLU A 313 12.59 -7.32 -1.45
N ASN A 314 12.02 -6.12 -1.49
CA ASN A 314 12.36 -5.06 -2.41
C ASN A 314 12.75 -3.82 -1.62
N SER A 315 13.70 -3.05 -2.14
CA SER A 315 14.08 -1.77 -1.55
C SER A 315 13.12 -0.64 -1.91
N MET A 316 12.20 -0.82 -2.85
CA MET A 316 11.26 0.22 -3.24
C MET A 316 9.95 -0.35 -3.77
N GLY A 317 8.88 0.45 -3.69
CA GLY A 317 7.61 0.08 -4.28
C GLY A 317 6.43 0.93 -3.82
N THR A 318 5.24 0.44 -4.15
CA THR A 318 3.98 1.01 -3.67
C THR A 318 3.13 -0.04 -2.96
N TRP A 319 2.35 0.40 -1.98
CA TRP A 319 1.47 -0.45 -1.20
C TRP A 319 0.15 0.24 -0.88
N GLN A 320 -0.96 -0.41 -1.23
CA GLN A 320 -2.29 -0.04 -0.76
C GLN A 320 -2.54 -0.81 0.53
N PHE A 321 -2.88 -0.09 1.60
CA PHE A 321 -2.94 -0.66 2.93
C PHE A 321 -4.23 -0.28 3.66
N ALA A 322 -4.59 -1.14 4.62
CA ALA A 322 -5.64 -0.94 5.60
C ALA A 322 -5.11 -1.45 6.96
N ALA A 323 -4.70 -0.57 7.88
CA ALA A 323 -4.05 -0.96 9.13
C ALA A 323 -4.12 0.14 10.19
N ASN A 324 -4.00 -0.20 11.46
CA ASN A 324 -3.94 0.76 12.57
C ASN A 324 -2.56 1.42 12.72
N ALA A 325 -1.52 0.79 12.18
CA ALA A 325 -0.18 1.35 11.98
C ALA A 325 0.46 0.70 10.76
N ILE A 326 1.40 1.39 10.12
CA ILE A 326 2.27 0.79 9.09
C ILE A 326 3.72 1.10 9.35
N ALA A 327 4.58 0.13 9.05
CA ALA A 327 6.02 0.24 9.20
C ALA A 327 6.76 -0.51 8.08
N LEU A 328 8.06 -0.23 7.97
CA LEU A 328 9.00 -1.04 7.22
C LEU A 328 9.93 -1.74 8.22
N HIS A 329 10.32 -2.97 7.92
CA HIS A 329 11.08 -3.83 8.80
C HIS A 329 12.25 -4.49 8.05
N THR A 330 13.35 -4.76 8.72
CA THR A 330 14.39 -5.67 8.24
C THR A 330 14.85 -6.56 9.39
N MET A 331 15.25 -7.79 9.08
CA MET A 331 15.80 -8.74 10.05
C MET A 331 17.27 -8.45 10.41
N LYS A 332 17.85 -7.39 9.84
CA LYS A 332 19.21 -6.94 10.18
C LYS A 332 19.19 -6.07 11.44
N ASP A 333 20.30 -6.10 12.16
CA ASP A 333 20.54 -5.29 13.35
C ASP A 333 21.06 -3.88 13.02
N THR A 334 21.50 -3.65 11.78
CA THR A 334 21.99 -2.36 11.29
C THR A 334 20.87 -1.45 10.78
N PRO A 335 20.83 -0.16 11.16
CA PRO A 335 19.80 0.75 10.68
C PRO A 335 19.78 0.94 9.16
N PHE A 336 18.58 1.01 8.59
CA PHE A 336 18.34 1.41 7.21
C PHE A 336 17.70 2.80 7.15
N THR A 337 17.71 3.41 5.96
CA THR A 337 16.98 4.66 5.73
C THR A 337 15.91 4.46 4.68
N VAL A 338 14.81 5.19 4.81
CA VAL A 338 13.71 5.17 3.84
C VAL A 338 13.19 6.57 3.60
N SER A 339 13.08 6.90 2.32
CA SER A 339 12.33 8.05 1.82
C SER A 339 10.97 7.57 1.32
N TYR A 340 9.90 8.22 1.74
CA TYR A 340 8.55 7.75 1.42
C TYR A 340 7.57 8.90 1.25
N SER A 341 6.46 8.60 0.58
CA SER A 341 5.27 9.44 0.59
C SER A 341 4.05 8.57 0.90
N VAL A 342 3.25 8.99 1.88
CA VAL A 342 2.02 8.30 2.28
C VAL A 342 0.86 9.28 2.33
N ALA A 343 -0.31 8.85 1.87
CA ALA A 343 -1.54 9.60 2.03
C ALA A 343 -2.71 8.67 2.36
N THR A 344 -3.44 8.99 3.43
CA THR A 344 -4.58 8.20 3.92
C THR A 344 -5.93 8.85 3.61
N GLY A 345 -7.01 8.05 3.60
CA GLY A 345 -8.40 8.46 3.35
C GLY A 345 -8.91 7.94 2.01
N GLN A 346 -10.07 7.29 2.03
CA GLN A 346 -10.94 7.07 0.88
C GLN A 346 -12.31 7.56 1.27
#